data_AF-A0A7S4MYL3-F1
#
_entry.id   AF-A0A7S4MYL3-F1
#
_cell.length_a   1.000
_cell.length_b   1.000
_cell.length_c   1.000
_cell.angle_alpha   90.00
_cell.angle_beta   90.00
_cell.angle_gamma   90.00
#
_symmetry.space_group_name_H-M   'P 1'
#
loop_
_entity.id
_entity.type
_entity.pdbx_description
1 polymer ?
#
loop_
_entity_poly.entity_id
_entity_poly.type
_entity_poly.pdbx_seq_one_letter_code
_entity_poly.pdbx_strand_id
1 'polypeptide(L)'
;GGGGGGDVSMFSSSSDRLTAAERAKRERSRQIALHDRQSSIASKCWWWTSSPTFRRRTLLALGDHTSLVLCPPRQSLTDGQSILVPVGQCESFAGADEEVWEEVRRFKHSLRRMWASKRKGVLFVETVLPHKGFWQARMECIPVPRRVEEDAPIYFKSALTEQAEEWGTHTKIIHTRDRDGGIRRAVPKNFSYFHVEWGGGGGGGGEGYAQIIETNDFPRDFGVDTIAGMMGIDPFGFNRKGGTRGGGVAASSARGTTSKEDEEREAVLRFVEGWKPFDWTLDLDGGDTQGGITTAEVGGVSTMTTGEGGGGRVE
;
A
#
# COMPACT_ATOMS: atom_id res chain seq x y z
N GLY A 1 12.83 -22.47 64.92
CA GLY A 1 11.94 -21.58 64.15
C GLY A 1 12.57 -20.21 64.11
N GLY A 2 13.01 -19.75 62.94
CA GLY A 2 13.45 -18.38 62.72
C GLY A 2 12.48 -17.75 61.73
N GLY A 3 11.62 -16.86 62.22
CA GLY A 3 10.61 -16.17 61.42
C GLY A 3 11.25 -15.12 60.52
N GLY A 4 10.93 -15.18 59.23
CA GLY A 4 11.23 -14.13 58.26
C GLY A 4 10.37 -12.89 58.52
N GLY A 5 11.01 -11.74 58.54
CA GLY A 5 10.38 -10.42 58.49
C GLY A 5 11.01 -9.63 57.36
N GLY A 6 10.79 -10.05 56.12
CA GLY A 6 11.07 -9.21 54.96
C GLY A 6 9.97 -8.17 54.86
N ASP A 7 10.29 -6.93 55.20
CA ASP A 7 9.42 -5.77 55.02
C ASP A 7 9.14 -5.57 53.53
N VAL A 8 7.95 -5.96 53.07
CA VAL A 8 7.43 -5.64 51.73
C VAL A 8 6.69 -4.30 51.85
N SER A 9 7.41 -3.23 52.18
CA SER A 9 6.87 -1.88 52.16
C SER A 9 6.94 -1.29 50.75
N MET A 10 5.85 -1.52 50.01
CA MET A 10 5.21 -0.52 49.16
C MET A 10 6.07 0.12 48.04
N PHE A 11 6.30 -0.61 46.95
CA PHE A 11 6.57 0.00 45.64
C PHE A 11 5.28 0.68 45.12
N SER A 12 4.89 1.82 45.71
CA SER A 12 3.92 2.72 45.05
C SER A 12 4.61 3.37 43.85
N SER A 13 4.06 3.19 42.66
CA SER A 13 4.62 3.81 41.45
C SER A 13 4.52 5.32 41.58
N SER A 14 5.50 6.08 41.10
CA SER A 14 5.46 7.56 41.11
C SER A 14 4.20 8.13 40.43
N SER A 15 3.49 7.32 39.63
CA SER A 15 2.20 7.64 39.03
C SER A 15 1.04 7.73 40.05
N ASP A 16 1.14 7.02 41.17
CA ASP A 16 0.10 6.96 42.21
C ASP A 16 0.11 8.22 43.09
N ARG A 17 1.24 8.95 43.11
CA ARG A 17 1.42 10.22 43.85
C ARG A 17 0.93 11.47 43.12
N LEU A 18 0.47 11.34 41.87
CA LEU A 18 -0.01 12.46 41.06
C LEU A 18 -1.46 12.81 41.40
N THR A 19 -1.75 14.11 41.49
CA THR A 19 -3.12 14.62 41.58
C THR A 19 -3.91 14.31 40.29
N ALA A 20 -5.24 14.28 40.36
CA ALA A 20 -6.09 14.05 39.19
C ALA A 20 -5.81 15.07 38.05
N ALA A 21 -5.53 16.33 38.41
CA ALA A 21 -5.19 17.38 37.46
C ALA A 21 -3.83 17.13 36.76
N GLU A 22 -2.82 16.68 37.50
CA GLU A 22 -1.50 16.34 36.94
C GLU A 22 -1.57 15.11 36.03
N ARG A 23 -2.38 14.09 36.40
CA ARG A 23 -2.64 12.93 35.53
C ARG A 23 -3.32 13.36 34.23
N ALA A 24 -4.34 14.21 34.31
CA ALA A 24 -5.04 14.72 33.13
C ALA A 24 -4.14 15.58 32.22
N LYS A 25 -3.28 16.42 32.80
CA LYS A 25 -2.29 17.21 32.06
C LYS A 25 -1.27 16.31 31.36
N ARG A 26 -0.74 15.31 32.07
CA ARG A 26 0.23 14.36 31.51
C ARG A 26 -0.39 13.54 30.38
N GLU A 27 -1.63 13.10 30.53
CA GLU A 27 -2.34 12.36 29.50
C GLU A 27 -2.59 13.23 28.26
N ARG A 28 -3.06 14.47 28.46
CA ARG A 28 -3.20 15.43 27.35
C ARG A 28 -1.88 15.66 26.61
N SER A 29 -0.78 15.88 27.33
CA SER A 29 0.54 16.06 26.71
C SER A 29 1.01 14.82 25.96
N ARG A 30 0.72 13.61 26.47
CA ARG A 30 1.00 12.36 25.75
C ARG A 30 0.19 12.24 24.47
N GLN A 31 -1.11 12.53 24.51
CA GLN A 31 -1.98 12.48 23.34
C GLN A 31 -1.54 13.48 22.27
N ILE A 32 -1.17 14.71 22.65
CA ILE A 32 -0.61 15.70 21.73
C ILE A 32 0.70 15.19 21.11
N ALA A 33 1.64 14.69 21.93
CA ALA A 33 2.91 14.18 21.41
C ALA A 33 2.74 12.97 20.48
N LEU A 34 1.76 12.10 20.75
CA LEU A 34 1.41 10.98 19.88
C LEU A 34 0.83 11.48 18.55
N HIS A 35 -0.13 12.41 18.62
CA HIS A 35 -0.73 13.04 17.45
C HIS A 35 0.32 13.73 16.57
N ASP A 36 1.18 14.58 17.15
CA ASP A 36 2.21 15.30 16.42
C ASP A 36 3.20 14.34 15.73
N ARG A 37 3.55 13.24 16.41
CA ARG A 37 4.38 12.18 15.85
C ARG A 37 3.68 11.46 14.70
N GLN A 38 2.39 11.15 14.83
CA GLN A 38 1.59 10.53 13.78
C GLN A 38 1.50 11.45 12.56
N SER A 39 1.16 12.73 12.74
CA SER A 39 1.11 13.73 11.67
C SER A 39 2.46 13.91 10.98
N SER A 40 3.57 13.88 11.72
CA SER A 40 4.92 13.99 11.13
C SER A 40 5.33 12.78 10.28
N ILE A 41 4.83 11.57 10.59
CA ILE A 41 5.11 10.37 9.80
C ILE A 41 4.16 10.34 8.59
N ALA A 42 2.87 10.58 8.83
CA ALA A 42 1.84 10.66 7.81
C ALA A 42 2.19 11.66 6.71
N SER A 43 2.75 12.83 7.06
CA SER A 43 3.10 13.86 6.07
C SER A 43 4.16 13.46 5.06
N LYS A 44 4.94 12.40 5.34
CA LYS A 44 5.96 11.86 4.45
C LYS A 44 5.44 10.69 3.60
N CYS A 45 4.21 10.25 3.82
CA CYS A 45 3.61 9.12 3.12
C CYS A 45 3.18 9.55 1.72
N TRP A 46 3.82 8.99 0.69
CA TRP A 46 3.52 9.40 -0.69
C TRP A 46 2.29 8.68 -1.29
N TRP A 47 1.87 7.55 -0.70
CA TRP A 47 0.79 6.71 -1.23
C TRP A 47 -0.56 6.93 -0.54
N TRP A 48 -0.60 7.60 0.60
CA TRP A 48 -1.85 7.82 1.35
C TRP A 48 -2.52 9.12 0.95
N THR A 49 -3.79 9.06 0.52
CA THR A 49 -4.55 10.20 -0.03
C THR A 49 -4.69 11.38 0.93
N SER A 50 -4.75 11.12 2.23
CA SER A 50 -4.83 12.13 3.29
C SER A 50 -3.48 12.81 3.61
N SER A 51 -2.38 12.32 3.04
CA SER A 51 -1.06 12.94 3.22
C SER A 51 -0.92 14.23 2.41
N PRO A 52 -0.38 15.32 3.00
CA PRO A 52 -0.04 16.54 2.26
C PRO A 52 0.94 16.35 1.09
N THR A 53 1.76 15.29 1.11
CA THR A 53 2.73 15.00 0.03
C THR A 53 2.18 14.06 -1.04
N PHE A 54 0.92 13.65 -0.91
CA PHE A 54 0.25 12.78 -1.88
C PHE A 54 0.12 13.47 -3.24
N ARG A 55 0.57 12.78 -4.28
CA ARG A 55 0.46 13.26 -5.66
C ARG A 55 -0.90 12.86 -6.22
N ARG A 56 -1.84 13.81 -6.29
CA ARG A 56 -3.21 13.52 -6.76
C ARG A 56 -3.28 12.83 -8.11
N ARG A 57 -2.36 13.13 -9.03
CA ARG A 57 -2.33 12.53 -10.36
C ARG A 57 -2.04 11.02 -10.37
N THR A 58 -1.47 10.46 -9.30
CA THR A 58 -1.26 9.00 -9.19
C THR A 58 -2.49 8.26 -8.65
N LEU A 59 -3.56 8.96 -8.27
CA LEU A 59 -4.83 8.35 -7.92
C LEU A 59 -5.52 7.79 -9.17
N LEU A 60 -5.78 6.49 -9.18
CA LEU A 60 -6.37 5.78 -10.33
C LEU A 60 -7.89 5.62 -10.17
N ALA A 61 -8.33 5.28 -8.96
CA ALA A 61 -9.74 5.12 -8.59
C ALA A 61 -9.90 5.37 -7.09
N LEU A 62 -11.09 5.81 -6.68
CA LEU A 62 -11.42 6.13 -5.29
C LEU A 62 -12.78 5.52 -4.94
N GLY A 63 -12.77 4.53 -4.05
CA GLY A 63 -13.98 4.06 -3.36
C GLY A 63 -14.27 4.91 -2.13
N ASP A 64 -15.32 4.55 -1.38
CA ASP A 64 -15.74 5.24 -0.17
C ASP A 64 -14.72 5.05 0.97
N HIS A 65 -14.02 3.91 0.99
CA HIS A 65 -13.13 3.52 2.08
C HIS A 65 -11.71 3.11 1.63
N THR A 66 -11.51 2.83 0.35
CA THR A 66 -10.26 2.35 -0.25
C THR A 66 -9.96 3.07 -1.55
N SER A 67 -8.70 3.42 -1.75
CA SER A 67 -8.18 4.04 -2.96
C SER A 67 -7.23 3.11 -3.71
N LEU A 68 -7.23 3.23 -5.04
CA LEU A 68 -6.26 2.59 -5.91
C LEU A 68 -5.27 3.64 -6.41
N VAL A 69 -3.99 3.45 -6.11
CA VAL A 69 -2.92 4.41 -6.40
C VAL A 69 -1.86 3.75 -7.28
N LEU A 70 -1.40 4.44 -8.32
CA LEU A 70 -0.30 3.96 -9.17
C LEU A 70 1.03 4.05 -8.42
N CYS A 71 1.85 3.00 -8.48
CA CYS A 71 3.24 3.08 -8.02
C CYS A 71 4.09 3.84 -9.06
N PRO A 72 4.90 4.84 -8.65
CA PRO A 72 5.74 5.59 -9.57
C PRO A 72 6.63 4.66 -10.40
N PRO A 73 6.77 4.84 -11.73
CA PRO A 73 7.48 3.89 -12.59
C PRO A 73 8.90 3.53 -12.16
N ARG A 74 9.63 4.49 -11.56
CA ARG A 74 10.99 4.29 -11.03
C ARG A 74 11.06 3.48 -9.71
N GLN A 75 9.92 3.22 -9.10
CA GLN A 75 9.74 2.42 -7.88
C GLN A 75 8.92 1.15 -8.16
N SER A 76 8.46 0.96 -9.39
CA SER A 76 7.66 -0.18 -9.81
C SER A 76 8.53 -1.27 -10.41
N LEU A 77 8.26 -2.50 -10.03
CA LEU A 77 8.86 -3.71 -10.59
C LEU A 77 8.32 -3.96 -12.00
N THR A 78 7.01 -3.74 -12.17
CA THR A 78 6.27 -4.04 -13.41
C THR A 78 5.43 -2.85 -13.85
N ASP A 79 5.21 -2.71 -15.16
CA ASP A 79 4.30 -1.70 -15.70
C ASP A 79 2.88 -1.90 -15.15
N GLY A 80 2.28 -0.83 -14.64
CA GLY A 80 0.97 -0.85 -13.97
C GLY A 80 0.96 -1.43 -12.56
N GLN A 81 2.11 -1.57 -11.88
CA GLN A 81 2.10 -1.85 -10.44
C GLN A 81 1.34 -0.73 -9.71
N SER A 82 0.39 -1.15 -8.88
CA SER A 82 -0.50 -0.26 -8.13
C SER A 82 -0.56 -0.68 -6.67
N ILE A 83 -1.18 0.15 -5.85
CA ILE A 83 -1.27 -0.04 -4.41
C ILE A 83 -2.70 0.24 -3.98
N LEU A 84 -3.30 -0.69 -3.25
CA LEU A 84 -4.55 -0.46 -2.53
C LEU A 84 -4.23 0.15 -1.17
N VAL A 85 -4.89 1.27 -0.88
CA VAL A 85 -4.63 2.06 0.33
C VAL A 85 -5.97 2.47 0.94
N PRO A 86 -6.24 2.14 2.22
CA PRO A 86 -7.42 2.65 2.92
C PRO A 86 -7.41 4.18 2.95
N VAL A 87 -8.58 4.79 2.76
CA VAL A 87 -8.76 6.25 2.84
C VAL A 87 -8.53 6.72 4.28
N GLY A 88 -9.15 6.02 5.24
CA GLY A 88 -8.91 6.21 6.67
C GLY A 88 -7.56 5.64 7.13
N GLN A 89 -7.17 6.01 8.35
CA GLN A 89 -6.03 5.37 9.01
C GLN A 89 -6.35 3.89 9.26
N CYS A 90 -5.48 3.01 8.83
CA CYS A 90 -5.61 1.57 9.05
C CYS A 90 -4.22 0.96 9.14
N GLU A 91 -3.96 0.13 10.16
CA GLU A 91 -2.62 -0.44 10.39
C GLU A 91 -2.37 -1.73 9.60
N SER A 92 -3.42 -2.49 9.28
CA SER A 92 -3.32 -3.74 8.52
C SER A 92 -4.65 -4.13 7.89
N PHE A 93 -4.63 -4.83 6.75
CA PHE A 93 -5.87 -5.38 6.17
C PHE A 93 -6.43 -6.55 6.98
N ALA A 94 -5.62 -7.27 7.76
CA ALA A 94 -6.11 -8.26 8.73
C ALA A 94 -6.96 -7.61 9.84
N GLY A 95 -6.59 -6.40 10.24
CA GLY A 95 -7.29 -5.61 11.27
C GLY A 95 -8.37 -4.68 10.75
N ALA A 96 -8.50 -4.52 9.43
CA ALA A 96 -9.41 -3.57 8.80
C ALA A 96 -10.89 -3.83 9.13
N ASP A 97 -11.68 -2.76 9.09
CA ASP A 97 -13.13 -2.79 9.19
C ASP A 97 -13.77 -3.49 7.98
N GLU A 98 -15.04 -3.89 8.10
CA GLU A 98 -15.70 -4.71 7.08
C GLU A 98 -15.85 -3.95 5.77
N GLU A 99 -16.20 -2.67 5.84
CA GLU A 99 -16.43 -1.80 4.70
C GLU A 99 -15.15 -1.60 3.88
N VAL A 100 -14.01 -1.37 4.55
CA VAL A 100 -12.68 -1.30 3.91
C VAL A 100 -12.36 -2.63 3.22
N TRP A 101 -12.61 -3.75 3.90
CA TRP A 101 -12.25 -5.07 3.37
C TRP A 101 -13.11 -5.50 2.18
N GLU A 102 -14.41 -5.15 2.18
CA GLU A 102 -15.30 -5.41 1.05
C GLU A 102 -14.87 -4.64 -0.20
N GLU A 103 -14.47 -3.37 -0.07
CA GLU A 103 -13.92 -2.62 -1.20
C GLU A 103 -12.60 -3.21 -1.69
N VAL A 104 -11.71 -3.63 -0.79
CA VAL A 104 -10.47 -4.32 -1.17
C VAL A 104 -10.78 -5.59 -1.97
N ARG A 105 -11.78 -6.38 -1.58
CA ARG A 105 -12.22 -7.55 -2.35
C ARG A 105 -12.73 -7.18 -3.73
N ARG A 106 -13.55 -6.13 -3.86
CA ARG A 106 -14.05 -5.63 -5.15
C ARG A 106 -12.91 -5.15 -6.05
N PHE A 107 -11.97 -4.37 -5.52
CA PHE A 107 -10.78 -3.95 -6.26
C PHE A 107 -9.93 -5.14 -6.71
N LYS A 108 -9.63 -6.08 -5.82
CA LYS A 108 -8.89 -7.31 -6.18
C LYS A 108 -9.57 -8.06 -7.31
N HIS A 109 -10.89 -8.23 -7.23
CA HIS A 109 -11.67 -8.89 -8.27
C HIS A 109 -11.60 -8.17 -9.62
N SER A 110 -11.80 -6.85 -9.65
CA SER A 110 -11.68 -6.06 -10.87
C SER A 110 -10.25 -6.04 -11.44
N LEU A 111 -9.23 -5.92 -10.59
CA LEU A 111 -7.82 -5.96 -11.01
C LEU A 111 -7.46 -7.31 -11.64
N ARG A 112 -7.92 -8.42 -11.05
CA ARG A 112 -7.77 -9.76 -11.63
C ARG A 112 -8.39 -9.85 -13.02
N ARG A 113 -9.62 -9.36 -13.20
CA ARG A 113 -10.31 -9.35 -14.49
C ARG A 113 -9.57 -8.48 -15.52
N MET A 114 -9.13 -7.29 -15.12
CA MET A 114 -8.36 -6.39 -15.98
C MET A 114 -7.07 -7.06 -16.45
N TRP A 115 -6.25 -7.59 -15.53
CA TRP A 115 -4.97 -8.21 -15.90
C TRP A 115 -5.16 -9.52 -16.66
N ALA A 116 -6.22 -10.29 -16.36
CA ALA A 116 -6.58 -11.47 -17.12
C ALA A 116 -6.88 -11.16 -18.59
N SER A 117 -7.59 -10.06 -18.87
CA SER A 117 -7.85 -9.62 -20.26
C SER A 117 -6.56 -9.29 -21.03
N LYS A 118 -5.50 -8.92 -20.31
CA LYS A 118 -4.14 -8.67 -20.83
C LYS A 118 -3.23 -9.90 -20.74
N ARG A 119 -3.79 -11.11 -20.51
CA ARG A 119 -3.07 -12.39 -20.34
C ARG A 119 -2.00 -12.36 -19.24
N LYS A 120 -2.22 -11.58 -18.19
CA LYS A 120 -1.37 -11.48 -16.99
C LYS A 120 -2.11 -11.99 -15.76
N GLY A 121 -1.33 -12.38 -14.76
CA GLY A 121 -1.77 -12.56 -13.37
C GLY A 121 -1.54 -11.30 -12.54
N VAL A 122 -1.98 -11.30 -11.30
CA VAL A 122 -1.67 -10.24 -10.33
C VAL A 122 -1.43 -10.84 -8.96
N LEU A 123 -0.31 -10.47 -8.35
CA LEU A 123 0.03 -10.83 -6.98
C LEU A 123 -0.30 -9.68 -6.05
N PHE A 124 -0.98 -9.97 -4.94
CA PHE A 124 -1.32 -9.00 -3.91
C PHE A 124 -0.44 -9.24 -2.69
N VAL A 125 0.36 -8.24 -2.31
CA VAL A 125 1.35 -8.36 -1.24
C VAL A 125 1.09 -7.32 -0.17
N GLU A 126 1.12 -7.75 1.09
CA GLU A 126 1.11 -6.87 2.25
C GLU A 126 2.19 -7.30 3.24
N THR A 127 3.00 -6.33 3.69
CA THR A 127 3.97 -6.52 4.76
C THR A 127 3.64 -5.56 5.89
N VAL A 128 3.28 -6.09 7.06
CA VAL A 128 3.03 -5.34 8.29
C VAL A 128 4.16 -5.65 9.26
N LEU A 129 5.06 -4.69 9.47
CA LEU A 129 6.19 -4.85 10.38
C LEU A 129 5.82 -4.43 11.82
N PRO A 130 6.53 -4.94 12.84
CA PRO A 130 6.37 -4.43 14.18
C PRO A 130 6.71 -2.94 14.22
N HIS A 131 5.87 -2.14 14.87
CA HIS A 131 6.04 -0.68 14.89
C HIS A 131 5.61 -0.06 16.22
N LYS A 132 6.28 1.03 16.60
CA LYS A 132 6.03 1.78 17.85
C LYS A 132 5.49 3.18 17.55
N GLY A 133 4.53 3.31 16.62
CA GLY A 133 4.04 4.60 16.12
C GLY A 133 3.02 4.47 14.99
N PHE A 134 2.91 5.49 14.13
CA PHE A 134 2.01 5.45 12.98
C PHE A 134 2.45 4.41 11.95
N TRP A 135 1.49 3.61 11.48
CA TRP A 135 1.63 2.75 10.31
C TRP A 135 0.37 2.87 9.45
N GLN A 136 0.56 2.99 8.13
CA GLN A 136 -0.53 2.98 7.17
C GLN A 136 -0.42 1.73 6.31
N ALA A 137 -1.44 0.89 6.39
CA ALA A 137 -1.60 -0.30 5.58
C ALA A 137 -1.58 0.06 4.10
N ARG A 138 -0.90 -0.79 3.33
CA ARG A 138 -0.85 -0.71 1.88
C ARG A 138 -0.71 -2.12 1.33
N MET A 139 -1.40 -2.40 0.23
CA MET A 139 -1.30 -3.70 -0.43
C MET A 139 -0.84 -3.49 -1.85
N GLU A 140 0.34 -4.00 -2.16
CA GLU A 140 0.93 -3.90 -3.49
C GLU A 140 0.24 -4.87 -4.44
N CYS A 141 -0.13 -4.38 -5.61
CA CYS A 141 -0.79 -5.12 -6.67
C CYS A 141 0.19 -5.20 -7.84
N ILE A 142 0.84 -6.36 -7.99
CA ILE A 142 1.99 -6.53 -8.90
C ILE A 142 1.56 -7.42 -10.08
N PRO A 143 1.32 -6.85 -11.27
CA PRO A 143 0.95 -7.63 -12.44
C PRO A 143 2.14 -8.41 -13.00
N VAL A 144 1.99 -9.73 -13.10
CA VAL A 144 3.05 -10.64 -13.54
C VAL A 144 2.59 -11.51 -14.72
N PRO A 145 3.51 -12.08 -15.53
CA PRO A 145 3.14 -13.12 -16.48
C PRO A 145 2.38 -14.27 -15.80
N ARG A 146 1.40 -14.88 -16.47
CA ARG A 146 0.60 -15.98 -15.89
C ARG A 146 1.43 -17.13 -15.33
N ARG A 147 2.51 -17.52 -16.01
CA ARG A 147 3.44 -18.55 -15.53
C ARG A 147 4.07 -18.19 -14.17
N VAL A 148 4.43 -16.92 -13.99
CA VAL A 148 4.99 -16.41 -12.72
C VAL A 148 3.94 -16.45 -11.61
N GLU A 149 2.68 -16.16 -11.91
CA GLU A 149 1.58 -16.33 -10.95
C GLU A 149 1.36 -17.80 -10.57
N GLU A 150 1.42 -18.72 -11.54
CA GLU A 150 1.28 -20.17 -11.35
C GLU A 150 2.41 -20.75 -10.47
N ASP A 151 3.63 -20.23 -10.62
CA ASP A 151 4.80 -20.66 -9.85
C ASP A 151 4.90 -20.01 -8.45
N ALA A 152 4.12 -18.96 -8.18
CA ALA A 152 4.13 -18.22 -6.91
C ALA A 152 4.06 -19.11 -5.65
N PRO A 153 3.21 -20.15 -5.57
CA PRO A 153 3.15 -21.02 -4.39
C PRO A 153 4.47 -21.71 -4.05
N ILE A 154 5.27 -22.08 -5.05
CA ILE A 154 6.52 -22.83 -4.84
C ILE A 154 7.61 -21.84 -4.42
N TYR A 155 7.75 -20.73 -5.13
CA TYR A 155 8.77 -19.71 -4.84
C TYR A 155 8.58 -19.06 -3.47
N PHE A 156 7.35 -18.63 -3.14
CA PHE A 156 7.09 -18.02 -1.83
C PHE A 156 7.23 -19.02 -0.69
N LYS A 157 6.90 -20.30 -0.91
CA LYS A 157 7.13 -21.32 0.12
C LYS A 157 8.62 -21.50 0.40
N SER A 158 9.46 -21.56 -0.64
CA SER A 158 10.92 -21.63 -0.48
C SER A 158 11.44 -20.39 0.24
N ALA A 159 11.13 -19.20 -0.27
CA ALA A 159 11.62 -17.93 0.26
C ALA A 159 11.22 -17.69 1.72
N LEU A 160 9.98 -18.04 2.11
CA LEU A 160 9.53 -17.93 3.51
C LEU A 160 10.21 -18.93 4.43
N THR A 161 10.54 -20.12 3.91
CA THR A 161 11.25 -21.15 4.70
C THR A 161 12.71 -20.74 4.92
N GLU A 162 13.39 -20.29 3.86
CA GLU A 162 14.76 -19.78 3.93
C GLU A 162 14.87 -18.55 4.85
N GLN A 163 13.91 -17.62 4.75
CA GLN A 163 13.84 -16.47 5.64
C GLN A 163 13.60 -16.90 7.10
N ALA A 164 12.72 -17.87 7.35
CA ALA A 164 12.49 -18.35 8.72
C ALA A 164 13.77 -18.94 9.35
N GLU A 165 14.54 -19.70 8.56
CA GLU A 165 15.81 -20.32 8.97
C GLU A 165 16.91 -19.28 9.23
N GLU A 166 17.10 -18.31 8.33
CA GLU A 166 18.14 -17.26 8.47
C GLU A 166 17.99 -16.44 9.75
N TRP A 167 16.75 -16.19 10.16
CA TRP A 167 16.43 -15.35 11.32
C TRP A 167 16.14 -16.17 12.59
N GLY A 168 16.30 -17.50 12.54
CA GLY A 168 16.10 -18.39 13.69
C GLY A 168 14.66 -18.40 14.22
N THR A 169 13.69 -18.09 13.37
CA THR A 169 12.27 -18.04 13.74
C THR A 169 11.56 -19.33 13.30
N HIS A 170 10.76 -19.96 14.16
CA HIS A 170 9.96 -21.13 13.79
C HIS A 170 8.53 -20.74 13.39
N THR A 171 8.38 -19.69 12.59
CA THR A 171 7.06 -19.17 12.20
C THR A 171 6.47 -20.02 11.07
N LYS A 172 5.32 -20.64 11.36
CA LYS A 172 4.63 -21.51 10.41
C LYS A 172 4.01 -20.70 9.27
N ILE A 173 4.16 -21.19 8.05
CA ILE A 173 3.43 -20.68 6.89
C ILE A 173 1.94 -21.05 7.05
N ILE A 174 1.08 -20.05 6.96
CA ILE A 174 -0.38 -20.18 7.08
C ILE A 174 -0.99 -20.10 5.68
N HIS A 175 -1.73 -21.13 5.28
CA HIS A 175 -2.48 -21.13 4.03
C HIS A 175 -3.77 -20.31 4.20
N THR A 176 -4.00 -19.32 3.35
CA THR A 176 -5.18 -18.44 3.44
C THR A 176 -6.37 -18.92 2.61
N ARG A 177 -6.17 -19.86 1.66
CA ARG A 177 -7.22 -20.46 0.81
C ARG A 177 -8.35 -21.10 1.62
N ASP A 178 -8.01 -21.85 2.66
CA ASP A 178 -8.97 -22.66 3.43
C ASP A 178 -9.76 -21.85 4.46
N ARG A 179 -9.67 -20.52 4.39
CA ARG A 179 -10.33 -19.59 5.29
C ARG A 179 -11.22 -18.70 4.44
N ASP A 180 -12.54 -18.82 4.59
CA ASP A 180 -13.53 -18.02 3.85
C ASP A 180 -13.36 -16.47 3.99
N GLY A 181 -12.40 -16.01 4.79
CA GLY A 181 -12.10 -14.61 5.12
C GLY A 181 -10.68 -14.19 4.72
N GLY A 182 -9.93 -15.07 4.04
CA GLY A 182 -8.54 -14.84 3.67
C GLY A 182 -7.68 -14.44 4.87
N ILE A 183 -6.92 -13.37 4.71
CA ILE A 183 -5.97 -12.88 5.72
C ILE A 183 -6.62 -12.51 7.06
N ARG A 184 -7.84 -11.93 7.06
CA ARG A 184 -8.55 -11.51 8.28
C ARG A 184 -8.93 -12.65 9.20
N ARG A 185 -9.06 -13.88 8.66
CA ARG A 185 -9.27 -15.11 9.44
C ARG A 185 -7.97 -15.87 9.71
N ALA A 186 -6.93 -15.64 8.91
CA ALA A 186 -5.64 -16.32 9.05
C ALA A 186 -4.74 -15.67 10.10
N VAL A 187 -4.79 -14.35 10.24
CA VAL A 187 -3.94 -13.58 11.15
C VAL A 187 -4.80 -12.80 12.15
N PRO A 188 -4.56 -12.94 13.47
CA PRO A 188 -5.27 -12.14 14.47
C PRO A 188 -5.00 -10.64 14.32
N LYS A 189 -5.95 -9.82 14.76
CA LYS A 189 -5.78 -8.36 14.77
C LYS A 189 -4.54 -7.95 15.57
N ASN A 190 -3.86 -6.89 15.13
CA ASN A 190 -2.68 -6.29 15.77
C ASN A 190 -1.39 -7.13 15.72
N PHE A 191 -1.36 -8.22 14.96
CA PHE A 191 -0.12 -8.94 14.68
C PHE A 191 0.62 -8.32 13.49
N SER A 192 1.95 -8.39 13.54
CA SER A 192 2.80 -8.14 12.39
C SER A 192 2.88 -9.39 11.53
N TYR A 193 2.79 -9.25 10.22
CA TYR A 193 2.75 -10.38 9.30
C TYR A 193 3.21 -9.99 7.90
N PHE A 194 3.64 -11.00 7.15
CA PHE A 194 3.73 -10.97 5.71
C PHE A 194 2.54 -11.74 5.12
N HIS A 195 1.95 -11.23 4.05
CA HIS A 195 0.90 -11.90 3.29
C HIS A 195 1.12 -11.72 1.79
N VAL A 196 0.93 -12.80 1.04
CA VAL A 196 0.87 -12.80 -0.41
C VAL A 196 -0.33 -13.60 -0.89
N GLU A 197 -1.03 -13.09 -1.89
CA GLU A 197 -2.21 -13.70 -2.50
C GLU A 197 -2.08 -13.71 -4.03
N TRP A 198 -2.46 -14.83 -4.66
CA TRP A 198 -2.44 -15.08 -6.09
C TRP A 198 -3.74 -15.75 -6.54
N GLY A 199 -3.93 -15.93 -7.85
CA GLY A 199 -5.07 -16.67 -8.39
C GLY A 199 -6.41 -15.93 -8.20
N GLY A 200 -7.51 -16.66 -8.06
CA GLY A 200 -8.86 -16.09 -7.85
C GLY A 200 -9.60 -15.65 -9.13
N GLY A 201 -9.17 -16.09 -10.31
CA GLY A 201 -9.90 -15.92 -11.57
C GLY A 201 -10.99 -16.98 -11.73
N GLY A 202 -12.22 -16.58 -12.06
CA GLY A 202 -13.30 -17.52 -12.40
C GLY A 202 -14.30 -17.87 -11.28
N GLY A 203 -14.38 -17.07 -10.22
CA GLY A 203 -15.42 -17.19 -9.18
C GLY A 203 -14.98 -17.84 -7.86
N GLY A 204 -13.75 -18.38 -7.79
CA GLY A 204 -13.12 -18.80 -6.53
C GLY A 204 -12.39 -17.66 -5.82
N GLY A 205 -12.26 -17.76 -4.49
CA GLY A 205 -11.39 -16.88 -3.71
C GLY A 205 -9.92 -17.00 -4.11
N GLY A 206 -9.13 -15.94 -3.88
CA GLY A 206 -7.68 -16.00 -4.05
C GLY A 206 -7.04 -17.03 -3.11
N GLU A 207 -5.92 -17.60 -3.54
CA GLU A 207 -5.07 -18.42 -2.68
C GLU A 207 -3.92 -17.57 -2.15
N GLY A 208 -3.30 -17.99 -1.05
CA GLY A 208 -2.17 -17.24 -0.52
C GLY A 208 -1.50 -17.87 0.69
N TYR A 209 -0.39 -17.25 1.06
CA TYR A 209 0.36 -17.53 2.28
C TYR A 209 0.40 -16.32 3.19
N ALA A 210 0.38 -16.58 4.49
CA ALA A 210 0.73 -15.61 5.51
C ALA A 210 1.78 -16.17 6.45
N GLN A 211 2.62 -15.32 7.01
CA GLN A 211 3.57 -15.67 8.07
C GLN A 211 3.60 -14.54 9.10
N ILE A 212 3.54 -14.90 10.38
CA ILE A 212 3.66 -13.93 11.48
C ILE A 212 5.12 -13.44 11.55
N ILE A 213 5.30 -12.13 11.71
CA ILE A 213 6.60 -11.49 11.86
C ILE A 213 6.80 -11.12 13.33
N GLU A 214 7.89 -11.61 13.92
CA GLU A 214 8.19 -11.39 15.34
C GLU A 214 9.26 -10.29 15.57
N THR A 215 10.12 -10.05 14.56
CA THR A 215 11.26 -9.14 14.67
C THR A 215 11.18 -7.99 13.66
N ASN A 216 11.91 -6.91 13.93
CA ASN A 216 12.01 -5.77 13.01
C ASN A 216 13.00 -6.00 11.86
N ASP A 217 13.70 -7.13 11.88
CA ASP A 217 14.73 -7.44 10.89
C ASP A 217 14.16 -8.07 9.62
N PHE A 218 12.86 -8.43 9.64
CA PHE A 218 12.17 -8.93 8.45
C PHE A 218 12.25 -7.89 7.30
N PRO A 219 12.69 -8.29 6.11
CA PRO A 219 12.90 -7.35 5.01
C PRO A 219 11.58 -6.72 4.56
N ARG A 220 11.52 -5.38 4.60
CA ARG A 220 10.33 -4.62 4.20
C ARG A 220 9.86 -4.97 2.78
N ASP A 221 10.81 -5.14 1.87
CA ASP A 221 10.58 -5.35 0.45
C ASP A 221 10.56 -6.84 0.07
N PHE A 222 10.52 -7.77 1.05
CA PHE A 222 10.59 -9.23 0.85
C PHE A 222 9.72 -9.74 -0.29
N GLY A 223 8.45 -9.35 -0.33
CA GLY A 223 7.52 -9.82 -1.36
C GLY A 223 7.88 -9.30 -2.76
N VAL A 224 8.30 -8.05 -2.86
CA VAL A 224 8.71 -7.45 -4.15
C VAL A 224 10.01 -8.09 -4.63
N ASP A 225 10.99 -8.27 -3.75
CA ASP A 225 12.27 -8.89 -4.06
C ASP A 225 12.11 -10.36 -4.46
N THR A 226 11.21 -11.10 -3.80
CA THR A 226 10.86 -12.48 -4.19
C THR A 226 10.28 -12.52 -5.60
N ILE A 227 9.34 -11.62 -5.92
CA ILE A 227 8.73 -11.54 -7.27
C ILE A 227 9.77 -11.10 -8.31
N ALA A 228 10.70 -10.21 -7.95
CA ALA A 228 11.80 -9.81 -8.83
C ALA A 228 12.67 -11.03 -9.18
N GLY A 229 13.03 -11.85 -8.18
CA GLY A 229 13.74 -13.11 -8.38
C GLY A 229 12.98 -14.08 -9.29
N MET A 230 11.67 -14.23 -9.11
CA MET A 230 10.81 -15.05 -9.98
C MET A 230 10.81 -14.58 -11.45
N MET A 231 10.96 -13.28 -11.68
CA MET A 231 11.00 -12.68 -13.01
C MET A 231 12.41 -12.55 -13.59
N GLY A 232 13.45 -12.96 -12.85
CA GLY A 232 14.86 -12.78 -13.24
C GLY A 232 15.27 -11.31 -13.32
N ILE A 233 14.67 -10.45 -12.48
CA ILE A 233 14.98 -9.02 -12.36
C ILE A 233 15.80 -8.82 -11.09
N ASP A 234 16.85 -7.99 -11.17
CA ASP A 234 17.65 -7.65 -10.00
C ASP A 234 16.79 -6.98 -8.89
N PRO A 235 16.91 -7.42 -7.62
CA PRO A 235 16.21 -6.81 -6.51
C PRO A 235 16.53 -5.32 -6.35
N PHE A 236 15.55 -4.53 -5.89
CA PHE A 236 15.71 -3.08 -5.73
C PHE A 236 16.88 -2.69 -4.81
N GLY A 237 17.22 -3.55 -3.84
CA GLY A 237 18.26 -3.33 -2.84
C GLY A 237 19.71 -3.48 -3.33
N PHE A 238 19.96 -4.17 -4.45
CA PHE A 238 21.32 -4.54 -4.87
C PHE A 238 22.16 -3.33 -5.33
N ASN A 239 21.51 -2.21 -5.68
CA ASN A 239 22.15 -1.03 -6.27
C ASN A 239 22.29 0.18 -5.32
N ARG A 240 22.19 -0.03 -3.99
CA ARG A 240 22.12 1.05 -2.98
C ARG A 240 23.40 1.91 -2.86
N LYS A 241 24.56 1.44 -3.34
CA LYS A 241 25.81 2.21 -3.38
C LYS A 241 25.98 3.09 -4.64
N GLY A 242 25.10 3.00 -5.63
CA GLY A 242 25.27 3.64 -6.96
C GLY A 242 24.20 4.66 -7.37
N GLY A 243 23.39 5.17 -6.43
CA GLY A 243 22.47 6.30 -6.67
C GLY A 243 21.32 6.06 -7.67
N THR A 244 21.22 4.87 -8.27
CA THR A 244 20.25 4.56 -9.32
C THR A 244 19.46 3.32 -8.93
N ARG A 245 18.15 3.47 -8.70
CA ARG A 245 17.20 2.37 -8.47
C ARG A 245 17.04 1.58 -9.79
N GLY A 246 17.92 0.62 -10.03
CA GLY A 246 17.95 -0.18 -11.26
C GLY A 246 17.61 -1.63 -10.98
N GLY A 247 16.34 -1.99 -11.19
CA GLY A 247 15.78 -3.33 -10.97
C GLY A 247 14.26 -3.26 -11.13
N GLY A 248 13.77 -3.06 -12.36
CA GLY A 248 12.35 -2.82 -12.66
C GLY A 248 12.16 -1.96 -13.92
N VAL A 249 10.96 -1.39 -14.11
CA VAL A 249 10.63 -0.53 -15.27
C VAL A 249 11.59 0.66 -15.42
N ALA A 250 12.27 1.05 -14.33
CA ALA A 250 13.31 2.07 -14.31
C ALA A 250 14.54 1.72 -15.19
N ALA A 251 14.93 0.44 -15.28
CA ALA A 251 16.13 0.02 -16.00
C ALA A 251 15.99 0.15 -17.53
N SER A 252 14.77 0.06 -18.06
CA SER A 252 14.50 0.28 -19.49
C SER A 252 14.38 1.76 -19.85
N SER A 253 14.06 2.64 -18.87
CA SER A 253 13.84 4.09 -19.08
C SER A 253 15.13 4.94 -19.06
N ALA A 254 16.28 4.37 -18.65
CA ALA A 254 17.56 5.10 -18.58
C ALA A 254 18.11 5.60 -19.94
N ARG A 255 17.38 5.37 -21.05
CA ARG A 255 17.73 5.80 -22.41
C ARG A 255 16.88 6.96 -22.96
N GLY A 256 15.95 7.51 -22.19
CA GLY A 256 15.05 8.59 -22.63
C GLY A 256 15.39 9.98 -22.08
N THR A 257 15.08 11.03 -22.85
CA THR A 257 15.12 12.45 -22.43
C THR A 257 13.88 12.89 -21.64
N THR A 258 12.94 11.97 -21.44
CA THR A 258 11.63 12.24 -20.83
C THR A 258 11.77 12.54 -19.33
N SER A 259 11.04 13.55 -18.85
CA SER A 259 11.05 13.93 -17.44
C SER A 259 10.40 12.84 -16.57
N LYS A 260 10.70 12.83 -15.27
CA LYS A 260 10.09 11.87 -14.32
C LYS A 260 8.57 12.02 -14.25
N GLU A 261 8.09 13.25 -14.41
CA GLU A 261 6.67 13.59 -14.35
C GLU A 261 5.94 13.16 -15.63
N ASP A 262 6.59 13.23 -16.79
CA ASP A 262 6.01 12.76 -18.04
C ASP A 262 5.87 11.24 -18.07
N GLU A 263 6.90 10.50 -17.64
CA GLU A 263 6.82 9.03 -17.52
C GLU A 263 5.68 8.58 -16.60
N GLU A 264 5.52 9.27 -15.46
CA GLU A 264 4.43 9.01 -14.54
C GLU A 264 3.07 9.36 -15.16
N ARG A 265 2.98 10.43 -15.99
CA ARG A 265 1.75 10.82 -16.69
C ARG A 265 1.29 9.74 -17.65
N GLU A 266 2.23 9.29 -18.48
CA GLU A 266 1.98 8.27 -19.49
C GLU A 266 1.61 6.93 -18.86
N ALA A 267 2.24 6.57 -17.74
CA ALA A 267 1.91 5.36 -16.99
C ALA A 267 0.48 5.41 -16.40
N VAL A 268 0.07 6.56 -15.85
CA VAL A 268 -1.31 6.78 -15.36
C VAL A 268 -2.31 6.64 -16.50
N LEU A 269 -2.10 7.34 -17.62
CA LEU A 269 -3.02 7.30 -18.77
C LEU A 269 -3.20 5.87 -19.30
N ARG A 270 -2.10 5.14 -19.46
CA ARG A 270 -2.11 3.74 -19.91
C ARG A 270 -2.84 2.81 -18.94
N PHE A 271 -2.67 3.02 -17.63
CA PHE A 271 -3.39 2.23 -16.64
C PHE A 271 -4.89 2.50 -16.73
N VAL A 272 -5.28 3.78 -16.69
CA VAL A 272 -6.67 4.21 -16.68
C VAL A 272 -7.41 3.73 -17.92
N GLU A 273 -6.81 3.83 -19.11
CA GLU A 273 -7.41 3.33 -20.36
C GLU A 273 -7.81 1.85 -20.27
N GLY A 274 -6.94 1.01 -19.69
CA GLY A 274 -7.24 -0.41 -19.47
C GLY A 274 -8.16 -0.69 -18.28
N TRP A 275 -8.21 0.21 -17.30
CA TRP A 275 -8.99 0.06 -16.07
C TRP A 275 -10.47 0.40 -16.25
N LYS A 276 -10.80 1.40 -17.09
CA LYS A 276 -12.17 1.89 -17.30
C LYS A 276 -13.26 0.81 -17.39
N PRO A 277 -13.10 -0.30 -18.15
CA PRO A 277 -14.15 -1.33 -18.27
C PRO A 277 -14.36 -2.17 -17.00
N PHE A 278 -13.45 -2.08 -16.02
CA PHE A 278 -13.43 -2.84 -14.78
C PHE A 278 -13.61 -1.96 -13.55
N ASP A 279 -13.66 -0.64 -13.74
CA ASP A 279 -13.75 0.35 -12.68
C ASP A 279 -15.17 0.44 -12.12
N TRP A 280 -15.39 -0.25 -11.01
CA TRP A 280 -16.67 -0.23 -10.33
C TRP A 280 -16.91 1.06 -9.52
N THR A 281 -15.88 1.88 -9.28
CA THR A 281 -16.03 3.10 -8.48
C THR A 281 -16.77 4.20 -9.23
N LEU A 282 -16.87 4.08 -10.56
CA LEU A 282 -17.68 4.96 -11.39
C LEU A 282 -19.18 4.86 -11.07
N ASP A 283 -19.61 3.74 -10.47
CA ASP A 283 -21.00 3.53 -10.06
C ASP A 283 -21.33 4.15 -8.69
N LEU A 284 -20.34 4.71 -7.97
CA LEU A 284 -20.55 5.38 -6.68
C LEU A 284 -20.99 6.84 -6.86
N ASP A 285 -21.71 7.38 -5.87
CA ASP A 285 -22.09 8.79 -5.83
C ASP A 285 -20.82 9.67 -5.73
N GLY A 286 -20.45 10.33 -6.83
CA GLY A 286 -19.18 11.08 -6.94
C GLY A 286 -18.04 10.32 -7.64
N GLY A 287 -18.33 9.17 -8.26
CA GLY A 287 -17.41 8.36 -9.07
C GLY A 287 -16.77 9.09 -10.25
N ASP A 288 -17.24 10.30 -10.56
CA ASP A 288 -16.66 11.20 -11.56
C ASP A 288 -15.43 11.95 -11.01
N THR A 289 -14.52 11.26 -10.31
CA THR A 289 -13.23 11.85 -9.91
C THR A 289 -12.32 12.12 -11.13
N GLN A 290 -12.68 11.63 -12.32
CA GLN A 290 -12.00 11.90 -13.59
C GLN A 290 -12.58 13.06 -14.41
N GLY A 291 -13.73 13.63 -14.02
CA GLY A 291 -14.33 14.80 -14.66
C GLY A 291 -13.51 16.10 -14.51
N GLY A 292 -12.47 16.11 -13.66
CA GLY A 292 -11.62 17.28 -13.41
C GLY A 292 -10.17 17.19 -13.89
N ILE A 293 -9.69 16.03 -14.36
CA ILE A 293 -8.26 15.83 -14.74
C ILE A 293 -8.11 15.34 -16.19
N THR A 294 -9.20 15.25 -16.97
CA THR A 294 -9.11 14.96 -18.40
C THR A 294 -9.55 16.15 -19.26
N THR A 295 -8.71 16.46 -20.25
CA THR A 295 -8.83 17.44 -21.34
C THR A 295 -8.55 18.94 -21.14
N ALA A 296 -8.73 19.56 -19.97
CA ALA A 296 -8.52 21.03 -19.87
C ALA A 296 -7.05 21.49 -19.81
N GLU A 297 -6.13 20.69 -19.25
CA GLU A 297 -4.74 21.11 -19.03
C GLU A 297 -3.71 20.50 -20.01
N VAL A 298 -4.18 19.72 -21.00
CA VAL A 298 -3.29 19.05 -21.99
C VAL A 298 -3.23 19.81 -23.33
N GLY A 299 -4.06 20.85 -23.51
CA GLY A 299 -4.07 21.70 -24.70
C GLY A 299 -3.47 23.07 -24.43
N GLY A 300 -2.15 23.20 -24.54
CA GLY A 300 -1.52 24.52 -24.60
C GLY A 300 -1.91 25.28 -25.89
N VAL A 301 -2.07 26.60 -25.73
CA VAL A 301 -2.19 27.66 -26.74
C VAL A 301 -3.59 27.93 -27.30
N SER A 302 -4.20 29.00 -26.78
CA SER A 302 -4.90 29.95 -27.64
C SER A 302 -4.66 31.37 -27.12
N THR A 303 -3.86 32.08 -27.91
CA THR A 303 -3.75 33.53 -27.95
C THR A 303 -5.13 34.17 -27.97
N MET A 304 -5.45 35.04 -27.00
CA MET A 304 -6.42 36.11 -27.22
C MET A 304 -5.68 37.43 -27.23
N THR A 305 -5.37 37.83 -28.45
CA THR A 305 -5.18 39.21 -28.88
C THR A 305 -6.26 40.11 -28.25
N THR A 306 -5.82 41.13 -27.54
CA THR A 306 -6.61 42.31 -27.17
C THR A 306 -7.09 42.99 -28.46
N GLY A 307 -8.36 42.79 -28.81
CA GLY A 307 -9.06 43.56 -29.83
C GLY A 307 -9.83 44.71 -29.18
N GLU A 308 -9.34 45.92 -29.35
CA GLU A 308 -10.14 47.15 -29.26
C GLU A 308 -11.29 47.10 -30.28
N GLY A 309 -12.49 47.58 -29.90
CA GLY A 309 -13.58 47.74 -30.87
C GLY A 309 -14.97 48.01 -30.30
N GLY A 310 -15.19 49.23 -29.81
CA GLY A 310 -16.36 50.07 -30.12
C GLY A 310 -17.79 49.58 -29.85
N GLY A 311 -18.46 50.27 -28.92
CA GLY A 311 -19.72 50.97 -29.21
C GLY A 311 -21.05 50.19 -29.18
N GLY A 312 -21.94 50.58 -28.26
CA GLY A 312 -23.36 50.22 -28.34
C GLY A 312 -24.16 50.55 -27.09
N ARG A 313 -24.70 51.77 -27.03
CA ARG A 313 -25.65 52.28 -26.04
C ARG A 313 -27.09 52.04 -26.51
N VAL A 314 -27.93 51.38 -25.71
CA VAL A 314 -29.38 51.61 -25.48
C VAL A 314 -29.78 50.62 -24.35
N GLU A 315 -30.54 50.92 -23.30
CA GLU A 315 -31.37 52.05 -22.84
C GLU A 315 -31.04 52.38 -21.37
#